data_AF-A0A7V9GC49-F1
#
_entry.id   AF-A0A7V9GC49-F1
#
_cell.length_a   1.000
_cell.length_b   1.000
_cell.length_c   1.000
_cell.angle_alpha   90.00
_cell.angle_beta   90.00
_cell.angle_gamma   90.00
#
_symmetry.space_group_name_H-M   'P 1'
#
loop_
_entity.id
_entity.type
_entity.pdbx_description
1 polymer ?
#
loop_
_entity_poly.entity_id
_entity_poly.type
_entity_poly.pdbx_seq_one_letter_code
_entity_poly.pdbx_strand_id
1 'polypeptide(L)' 'DQLGANVTPEVFYFNEKNVLMYHGAIDNDRSGKNVTENYLTVAFDSALNGKTIAKTGANAFGCTIKRKE' A
#
# COMPACT_ATOMS: atom_id res chain seq x y z
N ASP A 1 11.28 5.92 13.60
CA ASP A 1 10.31 5.86 12.49
C ASP A 1 8.93 5.68 13.12
N GLN A 2 7.94 6.50 12.75
CA GLN A 2 6.58 6.49 13.32
C GLN A 2 5.63 5.50 12.63
N LEU A 3 5.90 5.11 11.38
CA LEU A 3 5.05 4.17 10.62
C LEU A 3 5.59 2.75 10.65
N GLY A 4 6.86 2.56 11.03
CA GLY A 4 7.48 1.23 11.09
C GLY A 4 7.69 0.59 9.72
N ALA A 5 7.86 1.41 8.67
CA ALA A 5 8.08 0.94 7.31
C ALA A 5 9.40 0.17 7.23
N ASN A 6 9.46 -0.88 6.40
CA ASN A 6 10.58 -1.80 6.31
C ASN A 6 11.18 -1.88 4.90
N VAL A 7 10.37 -1.68 3.86
CA VAL A 7 10.80 -1.85 2.47
C VAL A 7 10.36 -0.68 1.58
N THR A 8 10.96 -0.57 0.40
CA THR A 8 10.62 0.41 -0.62
C THR A 8 10.34 -0.28 -1.96
N PRO A 9 9.13 -0.16 -2.53
CA PRO A 9 7.98 0.61 -2.02
C PRO A 9 7.18 -0.12 -0.92
N GLU A 10 6.57 0.66 -0.01
CA GLU A 10 5.59 0.24 1.00
C GLU A 10 4.60 1.38 1.22
N VAL A 11 3.30 1.11 1.09
CA VAL A 11 2.24 2.13 1.05
C VAL A 11 1.46 2.15 2.35
N PHE A 12 1.19 3.36 2.88
CA PHE A 12 0.25 3.61 3.96
C PHE A 12 -0.78 4.63 3.49
N TYR A 13 -2.00 4.18 3.20
CA TYR A 13 -3.10 5.04 2.74
C TYR A 13 -4.03 5.39 3.90
N PHE A 14 -4.12 6.67 4.22
CA PHE A 14 -5.03 7.21 5.22
C PHE A 14 -6.15 8.02 4.58
N ASN A 15 -7.34 7.99 5.17
CA ASN A 15 -8.44 8.88 4.78
C ASN A 15 -8.34 10.25 5.49
N GLU A 16 -9.28 11.14 5.18
CA GLU A 16 -9.42 12.48 5.76
C GLU A 16 -9.54 12.53 7.31
N LYS A 17 -9.89 11.40 7.93
CA LYS A 17 -10.02 11.24 9.39
C LYS A 17 -8.78 10.60 10.02
N ASN A 18 -7.68 10.50 9.27
CA ASN A 18 -6.45 9.80 9.67
C ASN A 18 -6.66 8.32 10.02
N VAL A 19 -7.68 7.67 9.43
CA VAL A 19 -7.86 6.22 9.58
C VAL A 19 -7.04 5.52 8.48
N LEU A 20 -6.25 4.52 8.87
CA LEU A 20 -5.49 3.68 7.95
C LEU A 20 -6.47 2.79 7.17
N MET A 21 -6.58 3.04 5.87
CA MET A 21 -7.50 2.36 4.96
C MET A 21 -6.83 1.19 4.22
N TYR A 22 -5.54 1.32 3.92
CA TYR A 22 -4.74 0.30 3.26
C TYR A 22 -3.26 0.38 3.64
N HIS A 23 -2.63 -0.77 3.89
CA HIS A 23 -1.19 -0.88 4.11
C HIS A 23 -0.60 -2.05 3.32
N GLY A 24 0.41 -1.79 2.47
CA GLY A 24 1.05 -2.86 1.74
C GLY A 24 1.76 -2.50 0.43
N ALA A 25 1.84 -3.48 -0.46
CA ALA A 25 2.35 -3.31 -1.83
C ALA A 25 1.46 -2.39 -2.67
N ILE A 26 2.00 -1.83 -3.74
CA ILE A 26 1.22 -1.05 -4.72
C ILE A 26 0.34 -1.99 -5.55
N ASP A 27 0.96 -3.06 -6.04
CA ASP A 27 0.40 -4.09 -6.92
C ASP A 27 1.08 -5.44 -6.64
N ASN A 28 0.87 -6.44 -7.52
CA ASN A 28 1.43 -7.78 -7.37
C ASN A 28 2.73 -8.06 -8.13
N ASP A 29 3.30 -7.10 -8.87
CA ASP A 29 4.51 -7.33 -9.67
C ASP A 29 5.66 -6.41 -9.25
N ARG A 30 6.73 -7.03 -8.74
CA ARG A 30 7.97 -6.33 -8.37
C ARG A 30 8.62 -5.55 -9.49
N SER A 31 8.42 -5.94 -10.75
CA SER A 31 8.99 -5.23 -11.89
C SER A 31 8.09 -4.11 -12.43
N GLY A 32 6.80 -4.10 -12.07
CA GLY A 32 5.77 -3.22 -12.63
C GLY A 32 5.45 -3.47 -14.11
N LYS A 33 5.91 -4.58 -14.71
CA LYS A 33 5.76 -4.87 -16.15
C LYS A 33 4.58 -5.79 -16.44
N ASN A 34 4.25 -6.70 -15.52
CA ASN A 34 3.24 -7.74 -15.68
C ASN A 34 2.22 -7.67 -14.53
N VAL A 35 1.78 -6.46 -14.20
CA VAL A 35 0.79 -6.24 -13.14
C VAL A 35 -0.54 -6.87 -13.56
N THR A 36 -1.07 -7.77 -12.72
CA THR A 36 -2.40 -8.36 -12.89
C THR A 36 -3.37 -7.98 -11.78
N GLU A 37 -2.87 -7.50 -10.63
CA GLU A 37 -3.68 -7.04 -9.50
C GLU A 37 -3.18 -5.69 -8.99
N ASN A 38 -4.05 -4.67 -9.02
CA ASN A 38 -3.73 -3.30 -8.60
C ASN A 38 -4.31 -3.00 -7.21
N TYR A 39 -3.58 -3.33 -6.15
CA TYR A 39 -4.10 -3.27 -4.77
C TYR A 39 -4.43 -1.85 -4.31
N LEU A 40 -3.47 -0.94 -4.45
CA LEU A 40 -3.64 0.44 -3.98
C LEU A 40 -4.77 1.15 -4.74
N THR A 41 -4.80 1.02 -6.07
CA THR A 41 -5.83 1.66 -6.91
C THR A 41 -7.22 1.17 -6.53
N VAL A 42 -7.41 -0.15 -6.35
CA VAL A 42 -8.71 -0.71 -5.95
C VAL A 42 -9.14 -0.20 -4.56
N ALA A 43 -8.20 -0.11 -3.62
CA ALA A 43 -8.49 0.41 -2.28
C ALA A 43 -8.87 1.90 -2.32
N PHE A 44 -8.15 2.69 -3.09
CA PHE A 44 -8.40 4.12 -3.27
C PHE A 44 -9.75 4.38 -3.95
N ASP A 45 -10.03 3.70 -5.06
CA ASP A 45 -11.29 3.83 -5.79
C ASP A 45 -12.48 3.37 -4.95
N SER A 46 -12.31 2.30 -4.16
CA SER A 46 -13.36 1.85 -3.25
C SER A 46 -13.68 2.93 -2.21
N ALA A 47 -12.67 3.54 -1.60
CA ALA A 47 -12.85 4.61 -0.63
C ALA A 47 -13.51 5.85 -1.26
N LEU A 48 -13.07 6.28 -2.46
CA LEU A 48 -13.67 7.41 -3.18
C LEU A 48 -15.14 7.19 -3.52
N ASN A 49 -15.52 5.95 -3.84
CA ASN A 49 -16.89 5.58 -4.17
C ASN A 49 -17.74 5.25 -2.92
N GLY A 50 -17.22 5.48 -1.70
CA GLY A 50 -17.92 5.13 -0.45
C GLY A 50 -18.16 3.63 -0.27
N LYS A 51 -17.42 2.78 -0.99
CA LYS A 51 -17.50 1.32 -0.90
C LYS A 51 -16.54 0.78 0.15
N THR A 52 -16.85 -0.41 0.66
CA THR A 52 -15.93 -1.14 1.54
C THR A 52 -14.70 -1.60 0.75
N ILE A 53 -13.51 -1.37 1.28
CA ILE A 53 -12.26 -1.87 0.71
C ILE A 53 -12.19 -3.38 0.96
N ALA A 54 -12.24 -4.18 -0.11
CA ALA A 54 -12.23 -5.64 0.00
C ALA A 54 -10.89 -6.20 0.48
N LYS A 55 -9.78 -5.53 0.14
CA LYS A 55 -8.42 -5.92 0.52
C LYS A 55 -7.71 -4.72 1.16
N THR A 56 -7.58 -4.75 2.47
CA THR A 56 -6.96 -3.67 3.27
C THR A 56 -5.45 -3.79 3.40
N GLY A 57 -4.85 -4.84 2.85
CA GLY A 57 -3.39 -4.95 2.79
C GLY A 57 -2.86 -6.06 1.89
N ALA A 58 -1.57 -5.96 1.61
CA ALA A 58 -0.77 -6.94 0.88
C ALA A 58 0.68 -6.86 1.36
N ASN A 59 1.41 -7.99 1.36
CA ASN A 59 2.81 -7.96 1.74
C ASN A 59 3.60 -7.03 0.82
N ALA A 60 4.13 -5.94 1.37
CA ALA A 60 5.01 -5.04 0.64
C ALA A 60 6.30 -5.78 0.29
N PHE A 61 6.79 -5.56 -0.92
CA PHE A 61 8.04 -6.12 -1.41
C PHE A 61 8.90 -5.01 -1.97
N GLY A 62 10.18 -5.02 -1.64
CA GLY A 62 11.09 -3.98 -2.09
C GLY A 62 12.52 -4.21 -1.67
N CYS A 63 13.35 -3.20 -1.87
CA CYS A 63 14.62 -3.10 -1.15
C CYS A 63 14.33 -2.69 0.30
N THR A 64 15.12 -3.14 1.26
CA THR A 64 14.98 -2.68 2.65
C THR A 64 15.32 -1.20 2.77
N ILE A 65 14.59 -0.47 3.62
CA ILE A 65 14.91 0.93 3.93
C ILE A 65 16.33 1.03 4.49
N LYS A 66 17.13 1.96 3.94
CA LYS A 66 18.48 2.27 4.44
C LYS A 66 18.36 3.24 5.61
N ARG A 67 18.58 2.73 6.83
CA ARG A 67 18.54 3.52 8.07
C ARG A 67 19.93 4.04 8.39
N LYS A 68 20.00 5.27 8.91
CA LYS A 68 21.23 5.77 9.53
C LYS A 68 21.34 5.15 10.92
N GLU A 69 22.55 4.78 11.29
CA GLU A 69 22.92 4.50 12.69
C GLU A 69 22.80 5.77 13.53
#